data_AF-A0A345Z4R5-F1
#
_entry.id   AF-A0A345Z4R5-F1
#
_cell.length_a   1.000
_cell.length_b   1.000
_cell.length_c   1.000
_cell.angle_alpha   90.00
_cell.angle_beta   90.00
_cell.angle_gamma   90.00
#
_symmetry.space_group_name_H-M   'P 1'
#
loop_
_entity.id
_entity.type
_entity.pdbx_description
1 polymer ?
#
loop_
_entity_poly.entity_id
_entity_poly.type
_entity_poly.pdbx_seq_one_letter_code
_entity_poly.pdbx_strand_id
1 'polypeptide(L)'
;MKILKIPKYKITIAYQLIMMISIILASLPFFLIGGSKVFIKDMPGIESYFFNEFQVNGVSIYKTAYLSTEGVYSSIFGFSNFTSGHTLMLYLTSFGIFFLWGPIGFLAWSPPSEVWTKKTLIWTSVVEFILFIFLIVIYSISLSGGCFNRTFNDQIFKYFGKDFFSTDELQNQLQVLRESINQVFNYNSFAISSAFAIVFALISALTIIAWWIYTYLYTKFEKRSNNKNDVVYQG
;
A
#
# COMPACT_ATOMS: atom_id res chain seq x y z
N MET A 1 8.79 -38.34 -24.12
CA MET A 1 9.00 -37.53 -22.89
C MET A 1 7.65 -37.35 -22.20
N LYS A 2 7.40 -38.00 -21.05
CA LYS A 2 6.14 -37.80 -20.29
C LYS A 2 6.22 -36.42 -19.63
N ILE A 3 5.49 -35.44 -20.14
CA ILE A 3 5.35 -34.15 -19.47
C ILE A 3 4.64 -34.42 -18.15
N LEU A 4 5.35 -34.30 -17.04
CA LEU A 4 4.78 -34.45 -15.70
C LEU A 4 3.77 -33.31 -15.52
N LYS A 5 2.47 -33.61 -15.60
CA LYS A 5 1.40 -32.64 -15.38
C LYS A 5 1.39 -32.30 -13.90
N ILE A 6 1.89 -31.12 -13.54
CA ILE A 6 1.75 -30.62 -12.17
C ILE A 6 0.25 -30.48 -11.89
N PRO A 7 -0.26 -31.07 -10.79
CA PRO A 7 -1.66 -30.93 -10.44
C PRO A 7 -2.04 -29.47 -10.21
N LYS A 8 -3.18 -29.05 -10.76
CA LYS A 8 -3.71 -27.67 -10.65
C LYS A 8 -3.75 -27.17 -9.19
N TYR A 9 -3.99 -28.09 -8.26
CA TYR A 9 -4.06 -27.76 -6.84
C TYR A 9 -2.73 -27.29 -6.24
N LYS A 10 -1.61 -27.92 -6.62
CA LYS A 10 -0.29 -27.53 -6.14
C LYS A 10 0.09 -26.13 -6.61
N ILE A 11 -0.24 -25.81 -7.87
CA ILE A 11 0.00 -24.48 -8.45
C ILE A 11 -0.88 -23.42 -7.79
N THR A 12 -2.13 -23.76 -7.47
CA THR A 12 -3.05 -22.82 -6.81
C THR A 12 -2.64 -22.57 -5.36
N ILE A 13 -2.14 -23.57 -4.63
CA ILE A 13 -1.55 -23.40 -3.28
C ILE A 13 -0.30 -22.51 -3.34
N ALA A 14 0.61 -22.78 -4.29
CA ALA A 14 1.81 -21.97 -4.46
C ALA A 14 1.48 -20.50 -4.80
N TYR A 15 0.49 -20.29 -5.68
CA TYR A 15 -0.08 -18.96 -5.96
C TYR A 15 -0.52 -18.26 -4.67
N GLN A 16 -1.36 -18.90 -3.87
CA GLN A 16 -1.87 -18.31 -2.63
C GLN A 16 -0.75 -17.96 -1.64
N LEU A 17 0.23 -18.85 -1.46
CA LEU A 17 1.36 -18.60 -0.57
C LEU A 17 2.21 -17.40 -1.01
N ILE A 18 2.50 -17.28 -2.32
CA ILE A 18 3.25 -16.13 -2.86
C ILE A 18 2.46 -14.84 -2.63
N MET A 19 1.15 -14.86 -2.86
CA MET A 19 0.28 -13.70 -2.65
C MET A 19 0.22 -13.27 -1.19
N MET A 20 0.11 -14.23 -0.25
CA MET A 20 0.15 -13.94 1.19
C MET A 20 1.46 -13.29 1.62
N ILE A 21 2.60 -13.88 1.23
CA ILE A 21 3.90 -13.33 1.60
C ILE A 21 4.06 -11.93 1.00
N SER A 22 3.68 -11.77 -0.26
CA SER A 22 3.82 -10.49 -0.96
C SER A 22 2.94 -9.40 -0.37
N ILE A 23 1.69 -9.67 0.02
CA ILE A 23 0.85 -8.64 0.65
C ILE A 23 1.38 -8.24 2.03
N ILE A 24 1.86 -9.20 2.82
CA ILE A 24 2.43 -8.92 4.15
C ILE A 24 3.64 -8.00 3.98
N LEU A 25 4.54 -8.35 3.07
CA LEU A 25 5.74 -7.56 2.80
C LEU A 25 5.43 -6.20 2.18
N ALA A 26 4.42 -6.10 1.31
CA ALA A 26 3.95 -4.83 0.76
C ALA A 26 3.29 -3.93 1.83
N SER A 27 2.68 -4.52 2.86
CA SER A 27 2.02 -3.78 3.95
C SER A 27 2.97 -3.29 5.04
N LEU A 28 4.13 -3.92 5.23
CA LEU A 28 5.08 -3.58 6.29
C LEU A 28 5.49 -2.09 6.30
N PRO A 29 5.84 -1.47 5.15
CA PRO A 29 6.14 -0.03 5.08
C PRO A 29 5.06 0.88 5.66
N PHE A 30 3.80 0.54 5.43
CA PHE A 30 2.66 1.28 5.96
C PHE A 30 2.63 1.24 7.50
N PHE A 31 2.89 0.08 8.10
CA PHE A 31 2.89 -0.07 9.56
C PHE A 31 4.15 0.49 10.24
N LEU A 32 5.31 0.36 9.60
CA LEU A 32 6.59 0.79 10.19
C LEU A 32 6.82 2.29 10.10
N ILE A 33 6.34 2.93 9.02
CA ILE A 33 6.65 4.33 8.71
C ILE A 33 5.39 5.18 8.57
N GLY A 34 4.27 4.59 8.18
CA GLY A 34 3.04 5.31 7.86
C GLY A 34 2.28 5.91 9.04
N GLY A 35 2.73 5.73 10.28
CA GLY A 35 2.06 6.20 11.51
C GLY A 35 2.95 7.03 12.46
N SER A 36 4.10 7.49 11.98
CA SER A 36 5.05 8.27 12.80
C SER A 36 4.50 9.66 13.07
N LYS A 37 4.43 10.05 14.34
CA LYS A 37 3.96 11.37 14.80
C LYS A 37 5.01 12.01 15.71
N VAL A 38 5.37 13.25 15.42
CA VAL A 38 6.34 14.03 16.22
C VAL A 38 5.81 15.44 16.44
N PHE A 39 5.85 15.93 17.69
CA PHE A 39 5.47 17.32 17.97
C PHE A 39 6.54 18.28 17.45
N ILE A 40 6.11 19.42 16.90
CA ILE A 40 7.03 20.40 16.30
C ILE A 40 8.04 20.91 17.33
N LYS A 41 7.62 21.08 18.58
CA LYS A 41 8.48 21.53 19.69
C LYS A 41 9.61 20.56 20.06
N ASP A 42 9.48 19.29 19.67
CA ASP A 42 10.46 18.23 19.95
C ASP A 42 11.38 18.01 18.73
N MET A 43 11.24 18.81 17.67
CA MET A 43 12.09 18.71 16.49
C MET A 43 13.44 19.39 16.73
N PRO A 44 14.53 18.84 16.16
CA PRO A 44 15.85 19.46 16.23
C PRO A 44 15.82 20.92 15.76
N GLY A 45 16.56 21.80 16.43
CA GLY A 45 16.69 23.21 16.03
C GLY A 45 15.43 24.07 16.19
N ILE A 46 14.32 23.55 16.72
CA ILE A 46 13.12 24.33 17.02
C ILE A 46 13.18 24.82 18.46
N GLU A 47 13.27 26.13 18.63
CA GLU A 47 13.22 26.78 19.94
C GLU A 47 11.79 27.20 20.31
N SER A 48 11.55 27.49 21.60
CA SER A 48 10.22 27.88 22.09
C SER A 48 9.67 29.15 21.43
N TYR A 49 10.55 30.10 21.07
CA TYR A 49 10.17 31.35 20.40
C TYR A 49 9.67 31.14 18.97
N PHE A 50 9.95 29.99 18.33
CA PHE A 50 9.41 29.64 17.00
C PHE A 50 7.88 29.76 16.97
N PHE A 51 7.25 29.41 18.08
CA PHE A 51 5.80 29.42 18.19
C PHE A 51 5.25 30.82 18.49
N ASN A 52 6.08 31.81 18.83
CA ASN A 52 5.71 33.21 19.06
C ASN A 52 4.37 33.41 19.81
N GLU A 53 4.16 32.65 20.89
CA GLU A 53 2.91 32.60 21.68
C GLU A 53 1.63 32.31 20.89
N PHE A 54 1.73 31.79 19.68
CA PHE A 54 0.62 31.57 18.77
C PHE A 54 -0.43 30.65 19.40
N GLN A 55 -1.69 31.02 19.25
CA GLN A 55 -2.83 30.30 19.80
C GLN A 55 -3.85 30.08 18.70
N VAL A 56 -4.40 28.87 18.65
CA VAL A 56 -5.54 28.55 17.78
C VAL A 56 -6.71 28.22 18.69
N ASN A 57 -7.80 28.99 18.58
CA ASN A 57 -8.98 28.88 19.43
C ASN A 57 -8.67 28.97 20.95
N GLY A 58 -7.75 29.85 21.34
CA GLY A 58 -7.35 30.05 22.74
C GLY A 58 -6.46 28.95 23.33
N VAL A 59 -6.04 27.97 22.51
CA VAL A 59 -5.09 26.93 22.93
C VAL A 59 -3.74 27.20 22.28
N SER A 60 -2.69 27.25 23.10
CA SER A 60 -1.31 27.39 22.60
C SER A 60 -0.94 26.22 21.68
N ILE A 61 -0.48 26.54 20.49
CA ILE A 61 -0.07 25.52 19.52
C ILE A 61 1.26 24.85 19.90
N TYR A 62 2.04 25.45 20.79
CA TYR A 62 3.30 24.89 21.29
C TYR A 62 3.14 23.45 21.81
N LYS A 63 2.01 23.15 22.48
CA LYS A 63 1.74 21.83 23.07
C LYS A 63 0.97 20.88 22.15
N THR A 64 0.41 21.38 21.05
CA THR A 64 -0.56 20.63 20.23
C THR A 64 -0.14 20.45 18.79
N ALA A 65 0.78 21.26 18.27
CA ALA A 65 1.24 21.18 16.89
C ALA A 65 2.18 19.98 16.70
N TYR A 66 1.82 19.11 15.76
CA TYR A 66 2.59 17.92 15.41
C TYR A 66 2.60 17.72 13.91
N LEU A 67 3.61 16.98 13.46
CA LEU A 67 3.74 16.51 12.10
C LEU A 67 3.64 14.99 12.08
N SER A 68 3.01 14.45 11.03
CA SER A 68 2.76 13.02 10.88
C SER A 68 2.97 12.56 9.44
N THR A 69 3.55 11.36 9.29
CA THR A 69 3.65 10.70 7.98
C THR A 69 2.31 10.21 7.46
N GLU A 70 1.28 10.07 8.31
CA GLU A 70 -0.08 9.72 7.92
C GLU A 70 -0.66 10.68 6.87
N GLY A 71 -0.26 11.96 6.96
CA GLY A 71 -0.69 13.00 6.03
C GLY A 71 -0.24 12.75 4.58
N VAL A 72 0.80 11.93 4.36
CA VAL A 72 1.37 11.71 3.01
C VAL A 72 0.33 10.99 2.15
N TYR A 73 -0.30 9.96 2.69
CA TYR A 73 -1.39 9.26 1.99
C TYR A 73 -2.60 10.15 1.81
N SER A 74 -2.92 11.01 2.80
CA SER A 74 -4.05 11.93 2.71
C SER A 74 -3.90 12.95 1.58
N SER A 75 -2.67 13.43 1.36
CA SER A 75 -2.33 14.35 0.27
C SER A 75 -2.54 13.74 -1.12
N ILE A 76 -2.25 12.45 -1.29
CA ILE A 76 -2.43 11.72 -2.56
C ILE A 76 -3.90 11.71 -3.00
N PHE A 77 -4.82 11.56 -2.03
CA PHE A 77 -6.26 11.50 -2.28
C PHE A 77 -6.97 12.85 -2.15
N GLY A 78 -6.23 13.93 -1.83
CA GLY A 78 -6.82 15.26 -1.63
C GLY A 78 -7.71 15.38 -0.39
N PHE A 79 -7.50 14.55 0.63
CA PHE A 79 -8.26 14.66 1.88
C PHE A 79 -7.83 15.90 2.67
N SER A 80 -8.81 16.58 3.28
CA SER A 80 -8.59 17.81 4.08
C SER A 80 -8.08 17.54 5.50
N ASN A 81 -8.23 16.31 5.99
CA ASN A 81 -7.66 15.85 7.25
C ASN A 81 -6.42 14.98 6.99
N PHE A 82 -5.54 14.85 7.98
CA PHE A 82 -4.28 14.12 7.82
C PHE A 82 -4.44 12.62 8.03
N THR A 83 -5.56 12.18 8.61
CA THR A 83 -5.79 10.79 9.00
C THR A 83 -6.54 9.98 7.96
N SER A 84 -7.44 10.58 7.15
CA SER A 84 -8.30 9.78 6.26
C SER A 84 -7.57 8.99 5.19
N GLY A 85 -6.46 9.50 4.64
CA GLY A 85 -5.66 8.76 3.68
C GLY A 85 -4.95 7.56 4.31
N HIS A 86 -4.45 7.73 5.53
CA HIS A 86 -3.89 6.62 6.30
C HIS A 86 -4.97 5.57 6.63
N THR A 87 -6.16 6.01 7.05
CA THR A 87 -7.31 5.11 7.29
C THR A 87 -7.72 4.36 6.02
N LEU A 88 -7.76 5.03 4.87
CA LEU A 88 -8.05 4.39 3.58
C LEU A 88 -7.00 3.32 3.24
N MET A 89 -5.71 3.62 3.42
CA MET A 89 -4.64 2.64 3.22
C MET A 89 -4.76 1.43 4.15
N LEU A 90 -5.16 1.66 5.40
CA LEU A 90 -5.45 0.58 6.35
C LEU A 90 -6.61 -0.29 5.88
N TYR A 91 -7.68 0.31 5.37
CA TYR A 91 -8.81 -0.43 4.81
C TYR A 91 -8.42 -1.22 3.56
N LEU A 92 -7.69 -0.61 2.61
CA LEU A 92 -7.23 -1.29 1.40
C LEU A 92 -6.34 -2.48 1.73
N THR A 93 -5.41 -2.31 2.66
CA THR A 93 -4.49 -3.36 3.10
C THR A 93 -5.25 -4.49 3.81
N SER A 94 -6.14 -4.15 4.76
CA SER A 94 -6.97 -5.12 5.49
C SER A 94 -7.91 -5.88 4.57
N PHE A 95 -8.50 -5.18 3.59
CA PHE A 95 -9.36 -5.79 2.58
C PHE A 95 -8.58 -6.75 1.70
N GLY A 96 -7.40 -6.37 1.22
CA GLY A 96 -6.53 -7.26 0.46
C GLY A 96 -6.14 -8.52 1.26
N ILE A 97 -5.83 -8.37 2.55
CA ILE A 97 -5.54 -9.51 3.43
C ILE A 97 -6.77 -10.42 3.53
N PHE A 98 -7.95 -9.86 3.78
CA PHE A 98 -9.20 -10.63 3.88
C PHE A 98 -9.50 -11.49 2.64
N PHE A 99 -9.32 -10.95 1.43
CA PHE A 99 -9.53 -11.70 0.19
C PHE A 99 -8.58 -12.89 0.04
N LEU A 100 -7.35 -12.77 0.51
CA LEU A 100 -6.35 -13.84 0.47
C LEU A 100 -6.64 -14.96 1.48
N TRP A 101 -7.29 -14.64 2.61
CA TRP A 101 -7.70 -15.65 3.60
C TRP A 101 -8.93 -16.45 3.19
N GLY A 102 -9.78 -15.92 2.30
CA GLY A 102 -11.00 -16.60 1.85
C GLY A 102 -10.74 -18.01 1.27
N PRO A 103 -9.87 -18.14 0.25
CA PRO A 103 -9.49 -19.44 -0.31
C PRO A 103 -8.87 -20.41 0.71
N ILE A 104 -8.12 -19.90 1.69
CA ILE A 104 -7.46 -20.70 2.73
C ILE A 104 -8.48 -21.22 3.74
N GLY A 105 -9.39 -20.35 4.20
CA GLY A 105 -10.49 -20.73 5.07
C GLY A 105 -11.34 -21.81 4.41
N PHE A 106 -11.65 -21.67 3.12
CA PHE A 106 -12.43 -22.66 2.39
C PHE A 106 -11.70 -24.00 2.19
N LEU A 107 -10.36 -24.01 2.09
CA LEU A 107 -9.55 -25.24 2.09
C LEU A 107 -9.60 -26.02 3.41
N ALA A 108 -9.94 -25.37 4.53
CA ALA A 108 -10.10 -26.05 5.81
C ALA A 108 -11.40 -26.86 5.89
N TRP A 109 -12.42 -26.52 5.09
CA TRP A 109 -13.77 -27.09 5.17
C TRP A 109 -14.20 -27.84 3.90
N SER A 110 -13.42 -27.79 2.83
CA SER A 110 -13.78 -28.39 1.54
C SER A 110 -12.55 -28.97 0.84
N PRO A 111 -12.70 -30.07 0.07
CA PRO A 111 -11.59 -30.64 -0.68
C PRO A 111 -11.05 -29.62 -1.68
N PRO A 112 -9.72 -29.61 -1.94
CA PRO A 112 -9.10 -28.62 -2.83
C PRO A 112 -9.76 -28.50 -4.22
N SER A 113 -10.34 -29.59 -4.72
CA SER A 113 -11.08 -29.62 -5.98
C SER A 113 -12.36 -28.76 -6.00
N GLU A 114 -13.02 -28.58 -4.86
CA GLU A 114 -14.29 -27.85 -4.73
C GLU A 114 -14.09 -26.37 -4.38
N VAL A 115 -13.01 -26.06 -3.65
CA VAL A 115 -12.62 -24.68 -3.29
C VAL A 115 -12.37 -23.82 -4.52
N TRP A 116 -11.96 -24.47 -5.62
CA TRP A 116 -11.46 -23.81 -6.81
C TRP A 116 -12.38 -23.97 -8.00
N THR A 117 -13.66 -23.71 -7.79
CA THR A 117 -14.57 -23.44 -8.91
C THR A 117 -14.01 -22.29 -9.74
N LYS A 118 -13.89 -22.49 -11.07
CA LYS A 118 -13.22 -21.53 -11.97
C LYS A 118 -13.75 -20.11 -11.82
N LYS A 119 -15.06 -19.93 -11.62
CA LYS A 119 -15.69 -18.61 -11.62
C LYS A 119 -15.33 -17.77 -10.39
N THR A 120 -15.44 -18.32 -9.19
CA THR A 120 -15.21 -17.56 -7.94
C THR A 120 -13.76 -17.13 -7.82
N LEU A 121 -12.82 -18.05 -8.08
CA LEU A 121 -11.39 -17.72 -8.06
C LEU A 121 -10.98 -16.71 -9.13
N ILE A 122 -11.57 -16.77 -10.33
CA ILE A 122 -11.29 -15.77 -11.37
C ILE A 122 -11.74 -14.40 -10.87
N TRP A 123 -12.95 -14.28 -10.32
CA TRP A 123 -13.41 -12.99 -9.79
C TRP A 123 -12.59 -12.48 -8.62
N THR A 124 -12.22 -13.32 -7.65
CA THR A 124 -11.34 -12.90 -6.55
C THR A 124 -9.99 -12.44 -7.08
N SER A 125 -9.38 -13.18 -8.00
CA SER A 125 -8.09 -12.78 -8.60
C SER A 125 -8.16 -11.48 -9.42
N VAL A 126 -9.32 -11.15 -10.02
CA VAL A 126 -9.52 -9.85 -10.69
C VAL A 126 -9.57 -8.72 -9.68
N VAL A 127 -10.30 -8.91 -8.57
CA VAL A 127 -10.36 -7.91 -7.48
C VAL A 127 -8.98 -7.73 -6.85
N GLU A 128 -8.26 -8.81 -6.56
CA GLU A 128 -6.88 -8.80 -6.07
C GLU A 128 -5.97 -8.04 -7.06
N PHE A 129 -6.06 -8.31 -8.35
CA PHE A 129 -5.28 -7.63 -9.38
C PHE A 129 -5.49 -6.12 -9.35
N ILE A 130 -6.75 -5.69 -9.37
CA ILE A 130 -7.09 -4.26 -9.30
C ILE A 130 -6.51 -3.64 -8.03
N LEU A 131 -6.65 -4.30 -6.88
CA LEU A 131 -6.12 -3.84 -5.60
C LEU A 131 -4.58 -3.66 -5.64
N PHE A 132 -3.84 -4.60 -6.21
CA PHE A 132 -2.38 -4.47 -6.35
C PHE A 132 -1.98 -3.34 -7.30
N ILE A 133 -2.73 -3.12 -8.40
CA ILE A 133 -2.49 -1.96 -9.27
C ILE A 133 -2.72 -0.65 -8.50
N PHE A 134 -3.78 -0.55 -7.70
CA PHE A 134 -3.99 0.63 -6.84
C PHE A 134 -2.85 0.84 -5.86
N LEU A 135 -2.38 -0.21 -5.17
CA LEU A 135 -1.25 -0.12 -4.25
C LEU A 135 0.02 0.36 -4.97
N ILE A 136 0.33 -0.20 -6.15
CA ILE A 136 1.48 0.24 -6.98
C ILE A 136 1.38 1.73 -7.26
N VAL A 137 0.23 2.21 -7.71
CA VAL A 137 0.03 3.64 -8.02
C VAL A 137 0.22 4.51 -6.78
N ILE A 138 -0.39 4.15 -5.66
CA ILE A 138 -0.29 4.94 -4.42
C ILE A 138 1.16 5.01 -3.93
N TYR A 139 1.86 3.88 -3.83
CA TYR A 139 3.26 3.88 -3.41
C TYR A 139 4.18 4.59 -4.41
N SER A 140 3.85 4.55 -5.71
CA SER A 140 4.60 5.29 -6.74
C SER A 140 4.44 6.81 -6.59
N ILE A 141 3.25 7.30 -6.21
CA ILE A 141 3.04 8.71 -5.93
C ILE A 141 3.77 9.11 -4.64
N SER A 142 3.72 8.25 -3.61
CA SER A 142 4.45 8.45 -2.35
C SER A 142 5.97 8.56 -2.55
N LEU A 143 6.55 7.90 -3.55
CA LEU A 143 7.97 8.04 -3.91
C LEU A 143 8.37 9.45 -4.37
N SER A 144 7.42 10.34 -4.65
CA SER A 144 7.76 11.71 -5.03
C SER A 144 8.15 12.53 -3.80
N GLY A 145 9.41 13.00 -3.76
CA GLY A 145 9.86 13.96 -2.74
C GLY A 145 9.04 15.24 -2.74
N GLY A 146 8.45 15.62 -3.87
CA GLY A 146 7.49 16.71 -3.95
C GLY A 146 6.21 16.45 -3.14
N CYS A 147 5.66 15.23 -3.21
CA CYS A 147 4.48 14.84 -2.42
C CYS A 147 4.80 14.83 -0.92
N PHE A 148 5.96 14.29 -0.54
CA PHE A 148 6.44 14.29 0.84
C PHE A 148 6.59 15.70 1.40
N ASN A 149 7.36 16.57 0.74
CA ASN A 149 7.61 17.94 1.19
C ASN A 149 6.32 18.78 1.21
N ARG A 150 5.47 18.66 0.19
CA ARG A 150 4.19 19.36 0.13
C ARG A 150 3.30 18.98 1.31
N THR A 151 3.22 17.70 1.64
CA THR A 151 2.42 17.20 2.76
C THR A 151 2.82 17.84 4.08
N PHE A 152 4.12 17.91 4.39
CA PHE A 152 4.57 18.54 5.64
C PHE A 152 4.35 20.04 5.64
N ASN A 153 4.55 20.72 4.50
CA ASN A 153 4.21 22.15 4.38
C ASN A 153 2.71 22.40 4.63
N ASP A 154 1.84 21.58 4.06
CA ASP A 154 0.38 21.69 4.26
C ASP A 154 0.01 21.45 5.74
N GLN A 155 0.70 20.55 6.44
CA GLN A 155 0.55 20.35 7.88
C GLN A 155 1.01 21.57 8.69
N ILE A 156 2.19 22.12 8.39
CA ILE A 156 2.71 23.32 9.05
C ILE A 156 1.74 24.50 8.86
N PHE A 157 1.34 24.76 7.62
CA PHE A 157 0.47 25.90 7.31
C PHE A 157 -0.94 25.75 7.87
N LYS A 158 -1.38 24.53 8.22
CA LYS A 158 -2.63 24.35 8.96
C LYS A 158 -2.55 24.86 10.40
N TYR A 159 -1.38 24.83 11.02
CA TYR A 159 -1.18 25.35 12.38
C TYR A 159 -0.89 26.84 12.41
N PHE A 160 -0.02 27.32 11.51
CA PHE A 160 0.51 28.69 11.55
C PHE A 160 -0.15 29.63 10.52
N GLY A 161 -0.75 29.09 9.45
CA GLY A 161 -1.11 29.88 8.27
C GLY A 161 0.10 30.12 7.35
N LYS A 162 -0.16 30.40 6.07
CA LYS A 162 0.92 30.72 5.10
C LYS A 162 1.53 32.10 5.36
N ASP A 163 0.69 33.06 5.72
CA ASP A 163 1.08 34.46 5.89
C ASP A 163 1.94 34.70 7.13
N PHE A 164 1.95 33.74 8.07
CA PHE A 164 2.81 33.80 9.25
C PHE A 164 4.28 33.87 8.86
N PHE A 165 4.71 33.10 7.86
CA PHE A 165 6.09 33.08 7.40
C PHE A 165 6.39 34.20 6.40
N SER A 166 5.95 35.43 6.64
CA SER A 166 6.11 36.54 5.69
C SER A 166 7.43 37.33 5.83
N THR A 167 8.13 37.18 6.94
CA THR A 167 9.41 37.87 7.21
C THR A 167 10.61 36.94 6.94
N ASP A 168 11.76 37.52 6.62
CA ASP A 168 13.00 36.76 6.38
C ASP A 168 13.39 35.89 7.58
N GLU A 169 13.19 36.40 8.79
CA GLU A 169 13.46 35.66 10.03
C GLU A 169 12.56 34.41 10.17
N LEU A 170 11.26 34.55 9.92
CA LEU A 170 10.32 33.43 9.99
C LEU A 170 10.51 32.45 8.82
N GLN A 171 10.93 32.92 7.65
CA GLN A 171 11.33 32.06 6.53
C GLN A 171 12.56 31.22 6.86
N ASN A 172 13.57 31.80 7.53
CA ASN A 172 14.73 31.04 8.01
C ASN A 172 14.31 29.97 9.02
N GLN A 173 13.41 30.31 9.95
CA GLN A 173 12.85 29.34 10.90
C GLN A 173 12.06 28.21 10.22
N LEU A 174 11.27 28.53 9.19
CA LEU A 174 10.57 27.53 8.37
C LEU A 174 11.55 26.60 7.65
N GLN A 175 12.69 27.12 7.20
CA GLN A 175 13.74 26.32 6.58
C GLN A 175 14.39 25.36 7.59
N VAL A 176 14.70 25.83 8.80
CA VAL A 176 15.18 24.96 9.89
C VAL A 176 14.18 23.83 10.15
N LEU A 177 12.89 24.14 10.24
CA LEU A 177 11.84 23.13 10.40
C LEU A 177 11.82 22.10 9.26
N ARG A 178 11.98 22.53 8.01
CA ARG A 178 12.03 21.64 6.83
C ARG A 178 13.25 20.72 6.86
N GLU A 179 14.40 21.22 7.30
CA GLU A 179 15.61 20.40 7.47
C GLU A 179 15.41 19.37 8.58
N SER A 180 14.78 19.75 9.68
CA SER A 180 14.47 18.86 10.80
C SER A 180 13.46 17.78 10.42
N ILE A 181 12.49 18.07 9.54
CA ILE A 181 11.57 17.06 8.98
C ILE A 181 12.36 15.95 8.27
N ASN A 182 13.35 16.31 7.46
CA ASN A 182 14.16 15.33 6.74
C ASN A 182 15.03 14.50 7.69
N GLN A 183 15.52 15.08 8.78
CA GLN A 183 16.29 14.33 9.80
C GLN A 183 15.40 13.35 10.58
N VAL A 184 14.22 13.79 11.00
CA VAL A 184 13.32 13.03 11.88
C VAL A 184 12.55 11.95 11.12
N PHE A 185 11.97 12.30 9.98
CA PHE A 185 11.13 11.39 9.19
C PHE A 185 11.87 10.67 8.07
N ASN A 186 13.12 11.07 7.78
CA ASN A 186 14.01 10.45 6.82
C ASN A 186 13.33 10.04 5.51
N TYR A 187 13.20 11.01 4.60
CA TYR A 187 12.62 10.78 3.28
C TYR A 187 13.26 9.58 2.54
N ASN A 188 14.57 9.36 2.67
CA ASN A 188 15.24 8.24 2.01
C ASN A 188 14.72 6.89 2.54
N SER A 189 14.56 6.75 3.85
CA SER A 189 13.96 5.56 4.45
C SER A 189 12.51 5.37 3.98
N PHE A 190 11.71 6.45 3.97
CA PHE A 190 10.34 6.41 3.46
C PHE A 190 10.27 5.97 1.97
N ALA A 191 11.16 6.50 1.14
CA ALA A 191 11.24 6.19 -0.27
C ALA A 191 11.68 4.74 -0.51
N ILE A 192 12.71 4.25 0.19
CA ILE A 192 13.17 2.85 0.10
C ILE A 192 12.03 1.91 0.48
N SER A 193 11.30 2.19 1.56
CA SER A 193 10.19 1.36 1.98
C SER A 193 9.02 1.39 1.00
N SER A 194 8.72 2.55 0.39
CA SER A 194 7.72 2.64 -0.68
C SER A 194 8.13 1.85 -1.92
N ALA A 195 9.41 1.92 -2.32
CA ALA A 195 9.95 1.12 -3.43
C ALA A 195 9.85 -0.39 -3.14
N PHE A 196 10.15 -0.81 -1.92
CA PHE A 196 10.00 -2.20 -1.50
C PHE A 196 8.54 -2.66 -1.62
N ALA A 197 7.57 -1.86 -1.16
CA ALA A 197 6.15 -2.18 -1.31
C ALA A 197 5.72 -2.34 -2.77
N ILE A 198 6.22 -1.49 -3.67
CA ILE A 198 5.95 -1.58 -5.12
C ILE A 198 6.44 -2.89 -5.68
N VAL A 199 7.66 -3.33 -5.32
CA VAL A 199 8.23 -4.60 -5.81
C VAL A 199 7.34 -5.78 -5.43
N PHE A 200 6.88 -5.87 -4.18
CA PHE A 200 6.01 -6.96 -3.76
C PHE A 200 4.59 -6.88 -4.35
N ALA A 201 4.07 -5.67 -4.56
CA ALA A 201 2.81 -5.49 -5.27
C ALA A 201 2.93 -5.91 -6.75
N LEU A 202 4.07 -5.64 -7.41
CA LEU A 202 4.37 -6.12 -8.77
C LEU A 202 4.50 -7.64 -8.82
N ILE A 203 5.20 -8.26 -7.87
CA ILE A 203 5.29 -9.72 -7.76
C ILE A 203 3.88 -10.33 -7.66
N SER A 204 3.00 -9.73 -6.86
CA SER A 204 1.61 -10.18 -6.72
C SER A 204 0.83 -10.06 -8.02
N ALA A 205 0.89 -8.91 -8.69
CA ALA A 205 0.23 -8.69 -9.97
C ALA A 205 0.72 -9.67 -11.06
N LEU A 206 2.04 -9.91 -11.15
CA LEU A 206 2.62 -10.89 -12.07
C LEU A 206 2.21 -12.33 -11.73
N THR A 207 2.09 -12.65 -10.45
CA THR A 207 1.64 -13.97 -9.96
C THR A 207 0.20 -14.25 -10.37
N ILE A 208 -0.69 -13.25 -10.30
CA ILE A 208 -2.06 -13.34 -10.82
C ILE A 208 -2.07 -13.59 -12.32
N ILE A 209 -1.30 -12.82 -13.09
CA ILE A 209 -1.22 -12.98 -14.56
C ILE A 209 -0.72 -14.39 -14.91
N ALA A 210 0.33 -14.86 -14.24
CA ALA A 210 0.87 -16.20 -14.44
C ALA A 210 -0.18 -17.28 -14.15
N TRP A 211 -0.97 -17.11 -13.09
CA TRP A 211 -2.06 -18.02 -12.73
C TRP A 211 -3.20 -18.01 -13.78
N TRP A 212 -3.56 -16.85 -14.32
CA TRP A 212 -4.53 -16.75 -15.43
C TRP A 212 -4.03 -17.45 -16.69
N ILE A 213 -2.78 -17.24 -17.08
CA ILE A 213 -2.16 -17.91 -18.24
C ILE A 213 -2.18 -19.42 -18.04
N TYR A 214 -1.76 -19.90 -16.86
CA TYR A 214 -1.79 -21.33 -16.54
C TYR A 214 -3.21 -21.90 -16.64
N THR A 215 -4.19 -21.22 -16.06
CA THR A 215 -5.59 -21.67 -16.05
C THR A 215 -6.19 -21.71 -17.46
N TYR A 216 -5.88 -20.72 -18.29
CA TYR A 216 -6.29 -20.68 -19.70
C TYR A 216 -5.68 -21.86 -20.48
N LEU A 217 -4.37 -22.06 -20.39
CA LEU A 217 -3.67 -23.15 -21.06
C LEU A 217 -4.20 -24.51 -20.61
N TYR A 218 -4.33 -24.74 -19.30
CA TYR A 218 -4.87 -25.98 -18.73
C TYR A 218 -6.25 -26.30 -19.30
N THR A 219 -7.16 -25.31 -19.32
CA THR A 219 -8.52 -25.47 -19.86
C THR A 219 -8.50 -25.78 -21.36
N LYS A 220 -7.62 -25.13 -22.12
CA LYS A 220 -7.48 -25.37 -23.57
C LYS A 220 -6.96 -26.77 -23.87
N PHE A 221 -6.00 -27.27 -23.09
CA PHE A 221 -5.46 -28.63 -23.24
C PHE A 221 -6.46 -29.71 -22.81
N GLU A 222 -7.22 -29.47 -21.75
CA GLU A 222 -8.28 -30.38 -21.28
C GLU A 222 -9.38 -30.55 -22.35
N LYS A 223 -9.89 -29.45 -22.92
CA LYS A 223 -10.85 -29.49 -24.03
C LYS A 223 -10.33 -30.27 -25.24
N ARG A 224 -9.06 -30.09 -25.61
CA ARG A 224 -8.43 -30.83 -26.72
C ARG A 224 -8.29 -32.33 -26.43
N SER A 225 -8.07 -32.71 -25.18
CA SER A 225 -7.97 -34.12 -24.78
C SER A 225 -9.33 -34.81 -24.83
N ASN A 226 -10.38 -34.15 -24.35
CA ASN A 226 -11.73 -34.71 -24.37
C ASN A 226 -12.24 -34.87 -25.81
N ASN A 227 -12.07 -33.85 -26.67
CA ASN A 227 -12.43 -33.95 -28.08
C ASN A 227 -11.70 -35.08 -28.83
N LYS A 228 -10.46 -35.45 -28.44
CA LYS A 228 -9.75 -36.58 -29.04
C LYS A 228 -10.32 -37.92 -28.58
N ASN A 229 -10.73 -38.02 -27.32
CA ASN A 229 -11.35 -39.23 -26.79
C ASN A 229 -12.74 -39.44 -27.38
N ASP A 230 -13.53 -38.38 -27.54
CA ASP A 230 -14.87 -38.45 -28.12
C ASP A 230 -14.88 -38.96 -29.58
N VAL A 231 -13.83 -38.67 -30.35
CA VAL A 231 -13.67 -39.16 -31.74
C VAL A 231 -13.29 -40.65 -31.79
N VAL A 232 -12.66 -41.20 -30.74
CA VAL A 232 -12.27 -42.61 -30.66
C VAL A 232 -13.43 -43.51 -30.21
N TYR A 233 -14.40 -42.98 -29.46
CA TYR A 233 -15.59 -43.73 -29.02
C TYR A 233 -16.77 -43.69 -30.01
N GLN A 234 -16.60 -43.03 -31.17
CA GLN A 234 -17.59 -42.99 -32.26
C GLN A 234 -17.20 -43.89 -33.46
N GLY A 235 -16.14 -44.68 -33.34
CA GLY A 235 -15.69 -45.64 -34.37
C GLY A 235 -16.09 -47.07 -34.07
#